data_AF-A0A2M8ITY3-F1
#
_entry.id   AF-A0A2M8ITY3-F1
#
_cell.length_a   1.000
_cell.length_b   1.000
_cell.length_c   1.000
_cell.angle_alpha   90.00
_cell.angle_beta   90.00
_cell.angle_gamma   90.00
#
_symmetry.space_group_name_H-M   'P 1'
#
loop_
_entity.id
_entity.type
_entity.pdbx_description
1 polymer ?
#
loop_
_entity_poly.entity_id
_entity_poly.type
_entity_poly.pdbx_seq_one_letter_code
_entity_poly.pdbx_strand_id
1 'polypeptide(L)'
;MPDTPWLTMIGLGEDGPEGLSPASRAALDAAEIVMGAARHLSLLPGLAGETVTWPVPFADGIDRLLGYRGRRVVVLASGDPFWCGAGAVLARHLQAGE
;
A
#
# COMPACT_ATOMS: atom_id res chain seq x y z
N MET A 1 21.24 11.82 1.21
CA MET A 1 20.24 11.19 0.30
C MET A 1 18.96 11.16 1.11
N PRO A 2 17.84 11.77 0.69
CA PRO A 2 16.61 11.49 1.42
C PRO A 2 16.39 9.98 1.32
N ASP A 3 16.27 9.33 2.49
CA ASP A 3 15.87 7.94 2.61
C ASP A 3 14.67 7.75 1.68
N THR A 4 14.75 6.82 0.72
CA THR A 4 13.59 6.57 -0.13
C THR A 4 12.51 5.99 0.78
N PRO A 5 11.31 6.61 0.86
CA PRO A 5 10.28 6.19 1.80
C PRO A 5 10.01 4.70 1.61
N TRP A 6 10.05 3.95 2.71
CA TRP A 6 9.89 2.50 2.67
C TRP A 6 8.44 2.12 2.34
N LEU A 7 7.50 3.02 2.64
CA LEU A 7 6.08 2.83 2.42
C LEU A 7 5.56 3.74 1.30
N THR A 8 4.88 3.14 0.33
CA THR A 8 4.12 3.86 -0.71
C THR A 8 2.65 3.50 -0.59
N MET A 9 1.78 4.49 -0.54
CA MET A 9 0.33 4.27 -0.58
C MET A 9 -0.22 4.52 -1.99
N ILE A 10 -1.00 3.58 -2.51
CA ILE A 10 -1.62 3.68 -3.82
C ILE A 10 -3.13 3.55 -3.67
N GLY A 11 -3.85 4.56 -4.16
CA GLY A 11 -5.29 4.50 -4.33
C GLY A 11 -5.67 3.64 -5.52
N LEU A 12 -6.54 2.66 -5.33
CA LEU A 12 -7.15 1.87 -6.39
C LEU A 12 -8.64 2.23 -6.48
N GLY A 13 -8.99 2.93 -7.55
CA GLY A 13 -10.37 3.36 -7.84
C GLY A 13 -11.17 2.32 -8.63
N GLU A 14 -12.34 2.73 -9.10
CA GLU A 14 -13.25 1.86 -9.87
C GLU A 14 -12.68 1.44 -11.23
N ASP A 15 -11.77 2.23 -11.80
CA ASP A 15 -11.04 1.93 -13.03
C ASP A 15 -9.97 0.82 -12.84
N GLY A 16 -9.75 0.37 -11.60
CA GLY A 16 -8.82 -0.70 -11.27
C GLY A 16 -7.39 -0.41 -11.74
N PRO A 17 -6.64 -1.43 -12.22
CA PRO A 17 -5.24 -1.26 -12.63
C PRO A 17 -5.05 -0.27 -13.78
N GLU A 18 -6.06 -0.10 -14.63
CA GLU A 18 -5.97 0.78 -15.81
C GLU A 18 -5.89 2.26 -15.40
N GLY A 19 -6.50 2.63 -14.28
CA GLY A 19 -6.40 3.97 -13.70
C GLY A 19 -5.06 4.28 -13.00
N LEU A 20 -4.14 3.30 -12.87
CA LEU A 20 -2.87 3.51 -12.19
C LEU A 20 -1.90 4.35 -13.01
N SER A 21 -1.38 5.40 -12.39
CA SER A 21 -0.33 6.24 -12.97
C SER A 21 0.96 5.44 -13.23
N PRO A 22 1.83 5.89 -14.15
CA PRO A 22 3.14 5.26 -14.36
C PRO A 22 3.98 5.15 -13.08
N ALA A 23 3.89 6.14 -12.19
CA ALA A 23 4.59 6.11 -10.90
C ALA A 23 4.03 5.03 -9.96
N SER A 24 2.70 4.86 -9.93
CA SER A 24 2.04 3.80 -9.15
C SER A 24 2.43 2.41 -9.65
N ARG A 25 2.46 2.22 -10.97
CA ARG A 25 2.90 0.95 -11.59
C ARG A 25 4.36 0.65 -11.27
N ALA A 26 5.25 1.64 -11.42
CA ALA A 26 6.66 1.47 -11.08
C ALA A 26 6.88 1.14 -9.58
N ALA A 27 6.08 1.74 -8.69
CA ALA A 27 6.14 1.42 -7.27
C ALA A 27 5.68 -0.02 -6.98
N LEU A 28 4.63 -0.50 -7.65
CA LEU A 28 4.17 -1.90 -7.55
C LEU A 28 5.22 -2.89 -8.09
N ASP A 29 5.88 -2.56 -9.20
CA ASP A 29 6.92 -3.40 -9.79
C ASP A 29 8.18 -3.47 -8.91
N ALA A 30 8.51 -2.38 -8.21
CA ALA A 30 9.64 -2.33 -7.29
C ALA A 30 9.32 -2.84 -5.87
N ALA A 31 8.03 -3.06 -5.56
CA ALA A 31 7.58 -3.45 -4.23
C ALA A 31 8.06 -4.87 -3.89
N GLU A 32 8.61 -5.02 -2.69
CA GLU A 32 8.85 -6.34 -2.11
C GLU A 32 7.56 -6.92 -1.52
N ILE A 33 6.67 -6.05 -1.05
CA ILE A 33 5.40 -6.42 -0.43
C ILE A 33 4.31 -5.51 -0.94
N VAL A 34 3.18 -6.08 -1.34
CA VAL A 34 1.95 -5.35 -1.66
C VAL A 34 0.86 -5.80 -0.70
N MET A 35 0.44 -4.90 0.17
CA MET A 35 -0.57 -5.16 1.20
C MET A 35 -1.89 -4.45 0.88
N GLY A 36 -3.01 -5.14 0.96
CA GLY A 36 -4.30 -4.55 0.63
C GLY A 36 -5.49 -5.45 0.91
N ALA A 37 -6.70 -4.91 0.78
CA ALA A 37 -7.91 -5.73 0.85
C ALA A 37 -7.91 -6.77 -0.28
N ALA A 38 -8.44 -7.97 0.00
CA ALA A 38 -8.45 -9.08 -0.97
C ALA A 38 -9.00 -8.65 -2.34
N ARG A 39 -10.08 -7.85 -2.35
CA ARG A 39 -10.68 -7.31 -3.59
C ARG A 39 -9.70 -6.49 -4.44
N HIS A 40 -8.78 -5.72 -3.84
CA HIS A 40 -7.82 -4.90 -4.59
C HIS A 40 -6.68 -5.75 -5.13
N LEU A 41 -6.20 -6.70 -4.32
CA LEU A 41 -5.16 -7.64 -4.74
C LEU A 41 -5.63 -8.49 -5.92
N SER A 42 -6.90 -8.92 -5.93
CA SER A 42 -7.48 -9.66 -7.06
C SER A 42 -7.54 -8.86 -8.36
N LEU A 43 -7.52 -7.53 -8.31
CA LEU A 43 -7.50 -6.65 -9.49
C LEU A 43 -6.09 -6.45 -10.05
N LEU A 44 -5.06 -6.87 -9.33
CA LEU A 44 -3.65 -6.74 -9.70
C LEU A 44 -2.99 -8.12 -9.80
N PRO A 45 -3.37 -8.95 -10.79
CA PRO A 45 -2.69 -10.22 -11.00
C PRO A 45 -1.25 -9.99 -11.47
N GLY A 46 -0.32 -10.84 -11.03
CA GLY A 46 1.06 -10.83 -11.52
C GLY A 46 2.00 -9.82 -10.86
N LEU A 47 1.66 -9.30 -9.68
CA LEU A 47 2.58 -8.50 -8.88
C LEU A 47 3.88 -9.27 -8.60
N ALA A 48 5.02 -8.60 -8.75
CA ALA A 48 6.34 -9.20 -8.52
C ALA A 48 6.65 -9.42 -7.03
N GLY A 49 6.11 -8.55 -6.16
CA GLY A 49 6.26 -8.64 -4.71
C GLY A 49 5.29 -9.63 -4.04
N GLU A 50 5.59 -9.94 -2.78
CA GLU A 50 4.70 -10.75 -1.93
C GLU A 50 3.37 -10.03 -1.71
N THR A 51 2.25 -10.70 -1.99
CA THR A 51 0.92 -10.14 -1.74
C THR A 51 0.42 -10.53 -0.35
N VAL A 52 0.05 -9.53 0.45
CA VAL A 52 -0.42 -9.71 1.83
C VAL A 52 -1.83 -9.15 1.95
N THR A 53 -2.80 -10.03 2.21
CA THR A 53 -4.16 -9.58 2.48
C THR A 53 -4.22 -8.83 3.81
N TRP A 54 -4.81 -7.65 3.80
CA TRP A 54 -5.07 -6.87 5.01
C TRP A 54 -6.08 -7.62 5.90
N PRO A 55 -5.75 -7.93 7.16
CA PRO A 55 -6.61 -8.73 8.04
C PRO A 55 -7.81 -7.92 8.56
N VAL A 56 -8.80 -8.64 9.08
CA VAL A 56 -9.92 -8.05 9.84
C VAL A 56 -9.75 -8.48 11.29
N PRO A 57 -9.76 -7.57 12.27
CA PRO A 57 -9.99 -6.11 12.17
C PRO A 57 -8.82 -5.31 11.57
N PHE A 58 -9.10 -4.09 11.10
CA PHE A 58 -8.10 -3.22 10.43
C PHE A 58 -6.83 -2.98 11.27
N ALA A 59 -6.98 -2.90 12.60
CA ALA A 59 -5.89 -2.65 13.54
C ALA A 59 -4.76 -3.69 13.44
N ASP A 60 -5.11 -4.97 13.26
CA ASP A 60 -4.13 -6.06 13.15
C ASP A 60 -3.23 -5.92 11.91
N GLY A 61 -3.74 -5.22 10.88
CA GLY A 61 -2.96 -4.92 9.69
C GLY A 61 -1.94 -3.81 9.91
N ILE A 62 -2.15 -2.92 10.88
CA ILE A 62 -1.21 -1.85 11.20
C ILE A 62 0.06 -2.46 11.79
N ASP A 63 -0.05 -3.29 12.83
CA ASP A 63 1.11 -3.93 13.45
C ASP A 63 1.90 -4.78 12.44
N ARG A 64 1.19 -5.49 11.56
CA ARG A 64 1.81 -6.25 10.47
C ARG A 64 2.55 -5.36 9.48
N LEU A 65 1.95 -4.24 9.08
CA LEU A 65 2.57 -3.27 8.18
C LEU A 65 3.85 -2.68 8.80
N LEU A 66 3.79 -2.27 10.06
CA LEU A 66 4.95 -1.70 10.77
C LEU A 66 6.09 -2.70 10.94
N GLY A 67 5.79 -4.00 10.99
CA GLY A 67 6.79 -5.08 10.98
C GLY A 67 7.60 -5.18 9.68
N TYR A 68 7.16 -4.53 8.61
CA TYR A 68 7.86 -4.49 7.32
C TYR A 68 8.70 -3.24 7.11
N ARG A 69 8.84 -2.37 8.13
CA ARG A 69 9.73 -1.20 8.08
C ARG A 69 11.11 -1.56 7.53
N GLY A 70 11.60 -0.73 6.62
CA GLY A 70 12.89 -0.93 5.94
C GLY A 70 12.83 -1.80 4.69
N ARG A 71 11.66 -2.37 4.35
CA ARG A 71 11.40 -3.01 3.05
C ARG A 71 10.58 -2.08 2.16
N ARG A 72 10.66 -2.26 0.84
CA ARG A 72 9.79 -1.51 -0.09
C ARG A 72 8.37 -2.08 -0.07
N VAL A 73 7.47 -1.40 0.62
CA VAL A 73 6.08 -1.82 0.82
C VAL A 73 5.13 -0.89 0.10
N VAL A 74 4.16 -1.48 -0.61
CA VAL A 74 3.01 -0.77 -1.17
C VAL A 74 1.75 -1.15 -0.41
N VAL A 75 0.97 -0.15 0.02
CA VAL A 75 -0.37 -0.36 0.58
C VAL A 75 -1.43 0.11 -0.41
N LEU A 76 -2.40 -0.75 -0.70
CA LEU A 76 -3.54 -0.45 -1.56
C LEU A 76 -4.73 0.07 -0.72
N ALA A 77 -5.12 1.31 -0.97
CA ALA A 77 -6.33 1.92 -0.42
C ALA A 77 -7.46 1.94 -1.47
N SER A 78 -8.73 1.89 -1.04
CA SER A 78 -9.86 2.05 -1.97
C SER A 78 -10.11 3.52 -2.26
N GLY A 79 -10.15 3.90 -3.54
CA GLY A 79 -10.37 5.29 -3.96
C GLY A 79 -9.14 6.16 -3.69
N ASP A 80 -9.35 7.41 -3.26
CA ASP A 80 -8.26 8.31 -2.89
C ASP A 80 -7.68 7.89 -1.51
N PRO A 81 -6.36 7.66 -1.38
CA PRO A 81 -5.76 7.19 -0.13
C PRO A 81 -5.91 8.18 1.05
N PHE A 82 -6.27 9.45 0.77
CA PHE A 82 -6.55 10.49 1.75
C PHE A 82 -8.05 10.69 2.01
N TRP A 83 -8.95 10.04 1.25
CA TRP A 83 -10.40 10.16 1.44
C TRP A 83 -10.99 8.84 1.95
N CYS A 84 -11.36 8.83 3.24
CA CYS A 84 -11.85 7.70 4.05
C CYS A 84 -10.77 6.75 4.64
N GLY A 85 -10.07 7.23 5.67
CA GLY A 85 -9.73 6.43 6.86
C GLY A 85 -8.32 5.83 6.95
N ALA A 86 -7.85 5.10 5.94
CA ALA A 86 -6.64 4.29 6.10
C ALA A 86 -5.34 5.11 6.16
N GLY A 87 -5.14 6.05 5.23
CA GLY A 87 -3.93 6.87 5.19
C GLY A 87 -3.77 7.77 6.42
N ALA A 88 -4.87 8.38 6.88
CA ALA A 88 -4.88 9.20 8.09
C ALA A 88 -4.60 8.38 9.36
N VAL A 89 -5.08 7.13 9.43
CA VAL A 89 -4.75 6.23 10.55
C VAL A 89 -3.28 5.84 10.49
N LEU A 90 -2.77 5.41 9.34
CA LEU A 90 -1.37 5.02 9.18
C LEU A 90 -0.39 6.16 9.45
N ALA A 91 -0.70 7.38 9.01
CA ALA A 91 0.12 8.55 9.28
C ALA A 91 0.35 8.82 10.78
N ARG A 92 -0.55 8.38 11.68
CA ARG A 92 -0.35 8.50 13.14
C ARG A 92 0.73 7.56 13.68
N HIS A 93 1.09 6.53 12.91
CA HIS A 93 2.08 5.53 13.28
C HIS A 93 3.43 5.73 12.57
N LEU A 94 3.52 6.71 11.66
CA LEU A 94 4.70 7.02 10.84
C LEU A 94 5.32 8.34 11.27
N GLN A 95 6.65 8.45 11.12
CA GLN A 95 7.41 9.67 11.33
C GLN A 95 7.49 10.49 10.03
N ALA A 96 7.76 11.78 10.15
CA ALA A 96 7.98 12.63 8.98
C ALA A 96 9.22 12.14 8.20
N GLY A 97 9.01 11.75 6.94
CA GLY A 97 10.06 11.21 6.07
C GLY A 97 10.00 9.69 5.87
N GLU A 98 9.08 8.99 6.54
CA GLU A 98 8.74 7.57 6.24
C GLU A 98 7.76 7.44 5.07
#